data_AF-A0A367R0B6-F1
#
_entry.id   AF-A0A367R0B6-F1
#
_cell.length_a   1.000
_cell.length_b   1.000
_cell.length_c   1.000
_cell.angle_alpha   90.00
_cell.angle_beta   90.00
_cell.angle_gamma   90.00
#
_symmetry.space_group_name_H-M   'P 1'
#
loop_
_entity.id
_entity.type
_entity.pdbx_description
1 polymer ?
#
loop_
_entity_poly.entity_id
_entity_poly.type
_entity_poly.pdbx_seq_one_letter_code
_entity_poly.pdbx_strand_id
1 'polypeptide(L)'
;MEIVKKRADLIRLNDQRVKLIGRYTSTTWKSDPQFTGIPGFQGLYTKSQIVLEDDTKVNIFPSWNKQSLRSPDEAEKYNHQIVEAIGVVQFEATPFPNSQTRESFIDLGQLRLYLY
;
A
#
# COMPACT_ATOMS: atom_id res chain seq x y z
N MET A 1 -8.17 -14.61 11.36
CA MET A 1 -8.04 -13.36 10.61
C MET A 1 -8.37 -13.65 9.18
N GLU A 2 -9.30 -12.90 8.58
CA GLU A 2 -9.72 -13.11 7.20
C GLU A 2 -8.62 -12.71 6.21
N ILE A 3 -8.68 -13.29 5.01
CA ILE A 3 -7.68 -13.11 3.96
C ILE A 3 -8.29 -12.31 2.82
N VAL A 4 -7.63 -11.23 2.43
CA VAL A 4 -7.92 -10.44 1.23
C VAL A 4 -7.05 -10.94 0.09
N LYS A 5 -7.70 -11.36 -1.00
CA LYS A 5 -7.05 -11.82 -2.24
C LYS A 5 -7.57 -11.12 -3.48
N LYS A 6 -8.75 -10.50 -3.41
CA LYS A 6 -9.44 -9.84 -4.53
C LYS A 6 -10.16 -8.56 -4.07
N ARG A 7 -10.63 -7.75 -5.02
CA ARG A 7 -11.44 -6.54 -4.77
C ARG A 7 -12.67 -6.81 -3.91
N ALA A 8 -13.36 -7.93 -4.15
CA ALA A 8 -14.56 -8.29 -3.40
C ALA A 8 -14.28 -8.45 -1.90
N ASP A 9 -13.09 -8.96 -1.54
CA ASP A 9 -12.68 -9.10 -0.15
C ASP A 9 -12.41 -7.73 0.48
N LEU A 10 -11.79 -6.79 -0.25
CA LEU A 10 -11.57 -5.42 0.22
C LEU A 10 -12.89 -4.70 0.54
N ILE A 11 -13.91 -4.88 -0.31
CA ILE A 11 -15.24 -4.29 -0.09
C ILE A 11 -15.87 -4.89 1.17
N ARG A 12 -15.83 -6.22 1.31
CA ARG A 12 -16.44 -6.93 2.45
C ARG A 12 -15.73 -6.61 3.77
N LEU A 13 -14.41 -6.46 3.75
CA LEU A 13 -13.56 -6.33 4.92
C LEU A 13 -13.05 -4.89 5.12
N ASN A 14 -13.72 -3.91 4.52
CA ASN A 14 -13.37 -2.51 4.68
C ASN A 14 -13.34 -2.10 6.16
N ASP A 15 -12.33 -1.33 6.55
CA ASP A 15 -12.06 -0.88 7.92
C ASP A 15 -11.77 -2.02 8.92
N GLN A 16 -11.42 -3.21 8.41
CA GLN A 16 -11.08 -4.36 9.26
C GLN A 16 -9.59 -4.72 9.20
N ARG A 17 -9.11 -5.29 10.30
CA ARG A 17 -7.77 -5.87 10.36
C ARG A 17 -7.76 -7.24 9.67
N VAL A 18 -6.97 -7.35 8.60
CA VAL A 18 -6.94 -8.52 7.72
C VAL A 18 -5.52 -8.99 7.44
N LYS A 19 -5.44 -10.17 6.85
CA LYS A 19 -4.26 -10.65 6.13
C LYS A 19 -4.47 -10.36 4.66
N LEU A 20 -3.56 -9.64 4.02
CA LEU A 20 -3.59 -9.35 2.59
C LEU A 20 -2.46 -10.11 1.93
N ILE A 21 -2.78 -10.93 0.93
CA ILE A 21 -1.80 -11.70 0.16
C ILE A 21 -1.83 -11.19 -1.28
N GLY A 22 -0.66 -10.81 -1.80
CA GLY A 22 -0.54 -10.35 -3.17
C GLY A 22 0.91 -10.07 -3.56
N ARG A 23 1.10 -9.62 -4.79
CA ARG A 23 2.42 -9.29 -5.33
C ARG A 23 2.81 -7.88 -4.91
N TYR A 24 3.96 -7.75 -4.25
CA TYR A 24 4.51 -6.45 -3.90
C TYR A 24 5.13 -5.81 -5.14
N THR A 25 4.80 -4.55 -5.40
CA THR A 25 5.39 -3.75 -6.46
C THR A 25 5.86 -2.42 -5.90
N SER A 26 7.06 -2.00 -6.29
CA SER A 26 7.62 -0.71 -5.89
C SER A 26 7.89 0.16 -7.10
N THR A 27 7.71 1.47 -6.95
CA THR A 27 8.11 2.45 -7.96
C THR A 27 8.79 3.62 -7.27
N THR A 28 9.83 4.15 -7.91
CA THR A 28 10.61 5.28 -7.42
C THR A 28 10.37 6.48 -8.31
N TRP A 29 10.07 7.63 -7.69
CA TRP A 29 9.82 8.88 -8.40
C TRP A 29 10.80 9.96 -7.95
N LYS A 30 10.98 10.97 -8.81
CA LYS A 30 11.60 12.24 -8.41
C LYS A 30 10.64 13.02 -7.50
N SER A 31 11.21 13.77 -6.56
CA SER A 31 10.48 14.50 -5.52
C SER A 31 9.29 15.28 -6.06
N ASP A 32 8.12 14.95 -5.55
CA ASP A 32 6.94 15.80 -5.54
C ASP A 32 6.48 15.93 -4.08
N PRO A 33 6.65 17.10 -3.46
CA PRO A 33 6.34 17.32 -2.03
C PRO A 33 4.92 16.93 -1.65
N GLN A 34 3.95 17.03 -2.58
CA GLN A 34 2.54 16.76 -2.30
C GLN A 34 2.27 15.28 -2.00
N PHE A 35 3.13 14.39 -2.51
CA PHE A 35 2.95 12.95 -2.41
C PHE A 35 3.82 12.29 -1.34
N THR A 36 4.58 13.04 -0.56
CA THR A 36 5.50 12.45 0.45
C THR A 36 5.01 12.63 1.88
N GLY A 37 4.05 13.54 2.12
CA GLY A 37 3.64 13.92 3.47
C GLY A 37 4.74 14.62 4.28
N ILE A 38 5.83 15.05 3.62
CA ILE A 38 6.98 15.70 4.24
C ILE A 38 7.14 17.09 3.59
N PRO A 39 6.87 18.18 4.32
CA PRO A 39 7.08 19.54 3.82
C PRO A 39 8.53 19.75 3.37
N GLY A 40 8.71 20.24 2.14
CA GLY A 40 10.05 20.55 1.61
C GLY A 40 10.91 19.32 1.26
N PHE A 41 10.31 18.14 1.10
CA PHE A 41 11.06 16.94 0.71
C PHE A 41 11.83 17.14 -0.60
N GLN A 42 13.12 16.83 -0.59
CA GLN A 42 14.00 16.84 -1.75
C GLN A 42 14.65 15.46 -1.89
N GLY A 43 14.60 14.89 -3.09
CA GLY A 43 15.22 13.60 -3.38
C GLY A 43 14.30 12.61 -4.09
N LEU A 44 14.78 11.38 -4.24
CA LEU A 44 13.97 10.28 -4.74
C LEU A 44 13.13 9.71 -3.61
N TYR A 45 11.90 9.31 -3.93
CA TYR A 45 11.06 8.57 -2.99
C TYR A 45 10.51 7.32 -3.65
N THR A 46 10.42 6.25 -2.87
CA THR A 46 9.84 4.98 -3.30
C THR A 46 8.53 4.77 -2.56
N LYS A 47 7.48 4.40 -3.30
CA LYS A 47 6.25 3.86 -2.71
C LYS A 47 6.04 2.45 -3.19
N SER A 48 5.22 1.72 -2.46
CA SER A 48 4.91 0.35 -2.82
C SER A 48 3.45 0.02 -2.62
N GLN A 49 3.02 -0.94 -3.42
CA GLN A 49 1.66 -1.41 -3.49
C GLN A 49 1.68 -2.93 -3.42
N ILE A 50 0.55 -3.50 -3.02
CA ILE A 50 0.31 -4.92 -3.11
C ILE A 50 -0.79 -5.12 -4.15
N VAL A 51 -0.46 -5.88 -5.19
CA VAL A 51 -1.35 -6.22 -6.29
C VAL A 51 -2.00 -7.56 -5.96
N LEU A 52 -3.32 -7.56 -5.87
CA LEU A 52 -4.15 -8.72 -5.58
C LEU A 52 -4.27 -9.66 -6.78
N GLU A 53 -4.91 -10.83 -6.60
CA GLU A 53 -5.08 -11.85 -7.65
C GLU A 53 -5.88 -11.33 -8.86
N ASP A 54 -6.72 -10.31 -8.66
CA ASP A 54 -7.54 -9.68 -9.70
C ASP A 54 -6.99 -8.32 -10.18
N ASP A 55 -5.68 -8.12 -10.05
CA ASP A 55 -4.94 -6.89 -10.41
C ASP A 55 -5.34 -5.65 -9.61
N THR A 56 -6.19 -5.80 -8.58
CA THR A 56 -6.52 -4.69 -7.69
C THR A 56 -5.29 -4.23 -6.92
N LYS A 57 -5.00 -2.93 -6.99
CA LYS A 57 -3.84 -2.32 -6.32
C LYS A 57 -4.24 -1.79 -4.95
N VAL A 58 -3.47 -2.16 -3.94
CA VAL A 58 -3.62 -1.67 -2.56
C VAL A 58 -2.32 -1.00 -2.14
N ASN A 59 -2.38 0.29 -1.84
CA ASN A 59 -1.21 1.04 -1.37
C ASN A 59 -0.79 0.61 0.03
N ILE A 60 0.51 0.58 0.29
CA ILE A 60 1.02 0.44 1.66
C ILE A 60 0.98 1.82 2.31
N PHE A 61 0.09 1.98 3.30
CA PHE A 61 -0.38 3.25 3.83
C PHE A 61 -1.05 4.17 2.79
N PRO A 62 -1.84 5.16 3.23
CA PRO A 62 -2.35 6.19 2.34
C PRO A 62 -1.21 6.92 1.63
N SER A 63 -1.39 7.21 0.34
CA SER A 63 -0.34 7.77 -0.51
C SER A 63 0.22 9.13 -0.03
N TRP A 64 -0.55 9.89 0.73
CA TRP A 64 -0.16 11.19 1.29
C TRP A 64 0.59 11.09 2.62
N ASN A 65 0.58 9.92 3.26
CA ASN A 65 1.22 9.72 4.55
C ASN A 65 2.72 9.46 4.35
N LYS A 66 3.58 10.06 5.18
CA LYS A 66 5.02 9.77 5.21
C LYS A 66 5.34 8.29 5.42
N GLN A 67 4.44 7.56 6.09
CA GLN A 67 4.57 6.11 6.25
C GLN A 67 4.42 5.35 4.93
N SER A 68 3.88 5.93 3.86
CA SER A 68 3.87 5.29 2.54
C SER A 68 5.25 5.23 1.88
N LEU A 69 6.21 6.02 2.36
CA LEU A 69 7.58 6.03 1.85
C LEU A 69 8.31 4.76 2.31
N ARG A 70 8.94 4.09 1.35
CA ARG A 70 9.63 2.82 1.54
C ARG A 70 11.13 3.02 1.36
N SER A 71 11.92 2.36 2.19
CA SER A 71 13.37 2.33 2.02
C SER A 71 13.74 1.57 0.73
N PRO A 72 14.81 1.96 0.03
CA PRO A 72 15.32 1.21 -1.12
C PRO A 72 15.55 -0.27 -0.81
N ASP A 73 16.11 -0.60 0.36
CA ASP A 73 16.35 -1.99 0.78
C ASP A 73 15.04 -2.80 0.93
N GLU A 74 13.99 -2.21 1.48
CA GLU A 74 12.67 -2.86 1.59
C GLU A 74 12.08 -3.10 0.22
N ALA A 75 12.12 -2.07 -0.63
CA ALA A 75 11.64 -2.15 -2.00
C ALA A 75 12.38 -3.25 -2.77
N GLU A 76 13.71 -3.28 -2.75
CA GLU A 76 14.51 -4.30 -3.43
C GLU A 76 14.19 -5.71 -2.92
N LYS A 77 14.10 -5.89 -1.59
CA LYS A 77 13.81 -7.18 -0.97
C LYS A 77 12.45 -7.76 -1.38
N TYR A 78 11.42 -6.92 -1.45
CA TYR A 78 10.05 -7.38 -1.69
C TYR A 78 9.59 -7.20 -3.15
N ASN A 79 10.26 -6.41 -3.98
CA ASN A 79 9.79 -6.11 -5.33
C ASN A 79 9.57 -7.39 -6.13
N HIS A 80 8.39 -7.48 -6.74
CA HIS A 80 7.88 -8.63 -7.48
C HIS A 80 7.65 -9.92 -6.68
N GLN A 81 7.90 -9.93 -5.37
CA GLN A 81 7.65 -11.08 -4.51
C GLN A 81 6.18 -11.15 -4.07
N ILE A 82 5.72 -12.36 -3.72
CA ILE A 82 4.44 -12.52 -3.04
C ILE A 82 4.65 -12.26 -1.56
N VAL A 83 3.85 -11.34 -1.02
CA VAL A 83 3.94 -10.92 0.37
C VAL A 83 2.67 -11.21 1.12
N GLU A 84 2.82 -11.36 2.43
CA GLU A 84 1.74 -11.31 3.38
C GLU A 84 1.84 -10.00 4.17
N ALA A 85 0.83 -9.14 4.02
CA ALA A 85 0.69 -7.91 4.77
C ALA A 85 -0.44 -8.04 5.79
N ILE A 86 -0.20 -7.65 7.02
CA ILE A 86 -1.20 -7.65 8.09
C ILE A 86 -1.43 -6.21 8.51
N GLY A 87 -2.68 -5.76 8.49
CA GLY A 87 -3.02 -4.36 8.74
C GLY A 87 -4.51 -4.10 8.60
N VAL A 88 -4.93 -2.85 8.78
CA VAL A 88 -6.31 -2.42 8.55
C VAL A 88 -6.45 -1.98 7.10
N VAL A 89 -7.41 -2.54 6.36
CA VAL A 89 -7.64 -2.17 4.97
C VAL A 89 -8.70 -1.09 4.85
N GLN A 90 -8.50 -0.18 3.90
CA GLN A 90 -9.48 0.82 3.48
C GLN A 90 -9.66 0.69 1.97
N PHE A 91 -10.90 0.67 1.52
CA PHE A 91 -11.28 0.54 0.13
C PHE A 91 -11.86 1.84 -0.39
N GLU A 92 -11.32 2.32 -1.53
CA GLU A 92 -11.80 3.54 -2.21
C GLU A 92 -11.92 4.77 -1.28
N ALA A 93 -11.00 4.89 -0.32
CA ALA A 93 -10.95 5.98 0.63
C ALA A 93 -10.55 7.29 -0.04
N THR A 94 -11.16 8.38 0.43
CA THR A 94 -10.83 9.74 0.00
C THR A 94 -9.73 10.31 0.92
N PRO A 95 -8.54 10.64 0.39
CA PRO A 95 -7.42 11.10 1.20
C PRO A 95 -7.63 12.49 1.82
N PHE A 96 -8.44 13.35 1.20
CA PHE A 96 -8.78 14.69 1.69
C PHE A 96 -10.22 15.04 1.33
N PRO A 97 -10.88 15.96 2.08
CA PRO A 97 -12.15 16.54 1.67
C PRO A 97 -11.99 17.17 0.28
N ASN A 98 -12.85 16.80 -0.67
CA ASN A 98 -12.83 17.22 -2.09
C ASN A 98 -11.78 16.56 -3.00
N SER A 99 -11.07 15.52 -2.55
CA SER A 99 -10.23 14.72 -3.46
C SER A 99 -11.08 13.93 -4.45
N GLN A 100 -10.83 14.09 -5.74
CA GLN A 100 -11.40 13.23 -6.79
C GLN A 100 -10.69 11.87 -6.87
N THR A 101 -9.49 11.77 -6.30
CA THR A 101 -8.71 10.53 -6.29
C THR A 101 -9.17 9.67 -5.12
N ARG A 102 -9.62 8.45 -5.44
CA ARG A 102 -9.87 7.39 -4.47
C ARG A 102 -8.73 6.41 -4.51
N GLU A 103 -8.29 5.95 -3.35
CA GLU A 103 -7.27 4.91 -3.24
C GLU A 103 -7.71 3.82 -2.27
N SER A 104 -7.27 2.60 -2.53
CA SER A 104 -7.36 1.53 -1.55
C SER A 104 -5.98 1.38 -0.90
N PHE A 105 -5.93 1.26 0.42
CA PHE A 105 -4.68 1.14 1.15
C PHE A 105 -4.80 0.18 2.32
N ILE A 106 -3.64 -0.24 2.83
CA ILE A 106 -3.52 -0.97 4.07
C ILE A 106 -2.67 -0.16 5.05
N ASP A 107 -3.23 0.17 6.22
CA ASP A 107 -2.45 0.64 7.36
C ASP A 107 -1.65 -0.52 7.91
N LEU A 108 -0.44 -0.64 7.39
CA LEU A 108 0.43 -1.80 7.55
C LEU A 108 0.91 -1.92 8.99
N GLY A 109 0.60 -3.06 9.62
CA GLY A 109 1.18 -3.44 10.91
C GLY A 109 2.38 -4.37 10.77
N GLN A 110 2.33 -5.32 9.83
CA GLN A 110 3.40 -6.29 9.60
C GLN A 110 3.49 -6.66 8.12
N LEU A 111 4.70 -6.82 7.60
CA LEU A 111 4.99 -7.28 6.24
C LEU A 111 6.02 -8.40 6.26
N ARG A 112 5.76 -9.48 5.53
CA ARG A 112 6.69 -10.60 5.36
C ARG A 112 6.55 -11.25 3.99
N LEU A 113 7.58 -11.98 3.58
CA LEU A 113 7.49 -12.85 2.40
C LEU A 113 6.46 -13.94 2.68
N TYR A 114 5.61 -14.22 1.70
CA TYR A 114 4.71 -15.36 1.77
C TYR A 114 5.47 -16.61 1.31
N LEU A 115 5.90 -17.41 2.28
CA LEU A 115 6.51 -18.71 2.02
C LEU A 115 5.38 -19.76 1.98
N TYR A 116 5.32 -20.52 0.89
CA TYR A 116 4.37 -21.63 0.70
C TYR A 116 4.62 -22.77 1.69
#